data_AF-A0A7S3VW63-F1
#
_entry.id   AF-A0A7S3VW63-F1
#
_cell.length_a   1.000
_cell.length_b   1.000
_cell.length_c   1.000
_cell.angle_alpha   90.00
_cell.angle_beta   90.00
_cell.angle_gamma   90.00
#
_symmetry.space_group_name_H-M   'P 1'
#
loop_
_entity.id
_entity.type
_entity.pdbx_description
1 polymer ?
#
loop_
_entity_poly.entity_id
_entity_poly.type
_entity_poly.pdbx_seq_one_letter_code
_entity_poly.pdbx_strand_id
1 'polypeptide(L)'
;VNTAGPFCMTCDCCVRPRSKHCRVCNKCVDVFDHHCMWLNSCIGAANYRSFFVSVCSVACMVGIVLVTIAWQLAVYIDDDSHFEDRMLEVAHLRSLPQEFFAVLLGVMAFVNLPLFLLDMQLVLLHCFLMWQQITTFEYIMAKRDMQA
;
A
#
# COMPACT_ATOMS: atom_id res chain seq x y z
N VAL A 1 -19.89 17.64 33.04
CA VAL A 1 -18.50 18.05 32.71
C VAL A 1 -18.56 18.66 31.32
N ASN A 2 -18.08 19.90 31.16
CA ASN A 2 -18.17 20.64 29.91
C ASN A 2 -17.19 20.03 28.88
N THR A 3 -17.65 19.09 28.06
CA THR A 3 -16.82 18.33 27.10
C THR A 3 -16.65 19.07 25.77
N ALA A 4 -16.27 20.34 25.81
CA ALA A 4 -15.84 21.02 24.58
C ALA A 4 -14.44 20.49 24.22
N GLY A 5 -14.32 19.79 23.09
CA GLY A 5 -13.03 19.32 22.61
C GLY A 5 -12.12 20.48 22.14
N PRO A 6 -10.85 20.20 21.80
CA PRO A 6 -9.89 21.25 21.44
C PRO A 6 -10.40 22.13 20.30
N PHE A 7 -10.06 23.42 20.34
CA PHE A 7 -10.50 24.38 19.35
C PHE A 7 -9.53 24.44 18.16
N CYS A 8 -10.04 24.34 16.94
CA CYS A 8 -9.25 24.56 15.73
C CYS A 8 -9.37 26.01 15.28
N MET A 9 -8.29 26.78 15.39
CA MET A 9 -8.26 28.19 14.99
C MET A 9 -8.50 28.39 13.48
N THR A 10 -8.08 27.45 12.63
CA THR A 10 -8.25 27.57 11.17
C THR A 10 -9.68 27.34 10.72
N CYS A 11 -10.38 26.40 11.36
CA CYS A 11 -11.77 26.08 11.02
C CYS A 11 -12.79 26.83 11.91
N ASP A 12 -12.32 27.59 12.90
CA ASP A 12 -13.12 28.33 13.88
C ASP A 12 -14.18 27.47 14.58
N CYS A 13 -13.80 26.24 14.99
CA CYS A 13 -14.72 25.29 15.61
C CYS A 13 -14.04 24.36 16.62
N CYS A 14 -14.82 23.88 17.59
CA CYS A 14 -14.40 22.81 18.51
C CYS A 14 -14.34 21.47 17.76
N VAL A 15 -13.25 20.74 17.91
CA VAL A 15 -13.03 19.42 17.29
C VAL A 15 -12.82 18.34 18.35
N ARG A 16 -12.77 17.07 17.95
CA ARG A 16 -12.55 15.96 18.90
C ARG A 16 -11.08 15.91 19.36
N PRO A 17 -10.77 15.31 20.53
CA PRO A 17 -9.42 15.33 21.12
C PRO A 17 -8.27 14.87 20.21
N ARG A 18 -8.51 13.86 19.35
CA ARG A 18 -7.52 13.32 18.40
C ARG A 18 -7.68 13.87 16.98
N SER A 19 -8.49 14.91 16.79
CA SER A 19 -8.65 15.57 15.50
C SER A 19 -7.43 16.44 15.17
N LYS A 20 -7.07 16.52 13.89
CA LYS A 20 -6.06 17.47 13.39
C LYS A 20 -6.56 18.16 12.13
N HIS A 21 -6.14 19.42 11.96
CA HIS A 21 -6.41 20.17 10.74
C HIS A 21 -5.38 19.81 9.67
N CYS A 22 -5.83 19.24 8.55
CA CYS A 22 -5.00 19.04 7.39
C CYS A 22 -5.06 20.29 6.51
N ARG A 23 -3.94 21.01 6.36
CA ARG A 23 -3.86 22.20 5.50
C ARG A 23 -4.09 21.88 4.03
N VAL A 24 -3.63 20.71 3.56
CA VAL A 24 -3.78 20.29 2.15
C VAL A 24 -5.26 20.10 1.79
N CYS A 25 -6.02 19.42 2.65
CA CYS A 25 -7.46 19.23 2.45
C CYS A 25 -8.32 20.38 3.03
N ASN A 26 -7.70 21.38 3.67
CA ASN A 26 -8.33 22.47 4.40
C ASN A 26 -9.52 22.05 5.28
N LYS A 27 -9.34 20.98 6.07
CA LYS A 27 -10.39 20.47 6.97
C LYS A 27 -9.82 19.76 8.19
N CYS A 28 -10.61 19.72 9.25
CA CYS A 28 -10.34 18.89 10.42
C CYS A 28 -10.75 17.45 10.17
N VAL A 29 -9.90 16.51 10.55
CA VAL A 29 -10.10 15.07 10.39
C VAL A 29 -10.02 14.42 11.75
N ASP A 30 -11.04 13.67 12.12
CA ASP A 30 -11.08 12.95 13.40
C ASP A 30 -10.17 11.72 13.40
N VAL A 31 -9.56 11.44 14.56
CA VAL A 31 -8.49 10.44 14.75
C VAL A 31 -7.53 10.47 13.56
N PHE A 32 -6.88 11.63 13.38
CA PHE A 32 -6.07 11.88 12.19
C PHE A 32 -4.87 10.92 12.12
N ASP A 33 -4.73 10.24 10.99
CA ASP A 33 -3.60 9.35 10.73
C ASP A 33 -2.55 10.03 9.85
N HIS A 34 -2.91 10.36 8.62
CA HIS A 34 -2.05 11.11 7.71
C HIS A 34 -2.86 11.70 6.55
N HIS A 35 -2.24 12.58 5.77
CA HIS A 35 -2.73 12.91 4.44
C HIS A 35 -2.03 11.98 3.43
N CYS A 36 -2.79 11.13 2.76
CA CYS A 36 -2.26 10.20 1.78
C CYS A 36 -2.25 10.87 0.41
N MET A 37 -1.05 11.14 -0.13
CA MET A 37 -0.89 11.73 -1.45
C MET A 37 -1.39 10.80 -2.58
N TRP A 38 -1.28 9.49 -2.39
CA TRP A 38 -1.68 8.47 -3.37
C TRP A 38 -3.20 8.40 -3.54
N LEU A 39 -3.94 8.62 -2.46
CA LEU A 39 -5.41 8.67 -2.47
C LEU A 39 -5.95 10.09 -2.59
N ASN A 40 -5.06 11.09 -2.62
CA ASN A 40 -5.39 12.51 -2.56
C ASN A 40 -6.45 12.82 -1.47
N SER A 41 -6.31 12.18 -0.31
CA SER A 41 -7.30 12.25 0.77
C SER A 41 -6.64 12.04 2.13
N CYS A 42 -7.23 12.63 3.17
CA CYS A 42 -6.87 12.31 4.54
C CYS A 42 -7.36 10.93 4.95
N ILE A 43 -6.52 10.23 5.70
CA ILE A 43 -6.86 9.00 6.40
C ILE A 43 -7.10 9.34 7.87
N GLY A 44 -8.23 8.87 8.40
CA GLY A 44 -8.61 9.03 9.79
C GLY A 44 -9.77 8.11 10.15
N ALA A 45 -10.48 8.41 11.24
CA ALA A 45 -11.51 7.52 11.82
C ALA A 45 -12.53 6.99 10.79
N ALA A 46 -12.99 7.85 9.88
CA ALA A 46 -14.08 7.54 8.96
C ALA A 46 -13.69 6.56 7.83
N ASN A 47 -12.42 6.48 7.46
CA ASN A 47 -11.97 5.70 6.29
C ASN A 47 -10.74 4.82 6.54
N TYR A 48 -10.20 4.76 7.76
CA TYR A 48 -9.02 3.96 8.08
C TYR A 48 -9.20 2.48 7.70
N ARG A 49 -10.38 1.90 7.96
CA ARG A 49 -10.69 0.50 7.59
C ARG A 49 -10.59 0.28 6.09
N SER A 50 -11.23 1.13 5.30
CA SER A 50 -11.19 1.05 3.84
C SER A 50 -9.76 1.22 3.31
N PHE A 51 -9.03 2.20 3.83
CA PHE A 51 -7.62 2.41 3.51
C PHE A 51 -6.78 1.14 3.77
N PHE A 52 -6.88 0.57 4.97
CA PHE A 52 -6.09 -0.61 5.33
C PHE A 52 -6.43 -1.84 4.48
N VAL A 53 -7.73 -2.07 4.21
CA VAL A 53 -8.16 -3.13 3.29
C VAL A 53 -7.61 -2.90 1.88
N SER A 54 -7.59 -1.65 1.39
CA SER A 54 -7.03 -1.34 0.08
C SER A 54 -5.54 -1.64 0.00
N VAL A 55 -4.75 -1.24 1.00
CA VAL A 55 -3.31 -1.56 1.07
C VAL A 55 -3.09 -3.07 1.09
N CYS A 56 -3.78 -3.81 1.97
CA CYS A 56 -3.69 -5.27 2.01
C CYS A 56 -4.13 -5.95 0.70
N SER A 57 -5.10 -5.36 -0.01
CA SER A 57 -5.57 -5.90 -1.29
C SER A 57 -4.53 -5.72 -2.40
N VAL A 58 -3.84 -4.56 -2.43
CA VAL A 58 -2.70 -4.33 -3.34
C VAL A 58 -1.57 -5.31 -3.05
N ALA A 59 -1.22 -5.49 -1.78
CA ALA A 59 -0.26 -6.48 -1.32
C ALA A 59 -0.58 -7.89 -1.83
N CYS A 60 -1.81 -8.36 -1.62
CA CYS A 60 -2.24 -9.68 -2.09
C CYS A 60 -2.17 -9.78 -3.62
N MET A 61 -2.63 -8.76 -4.34
CA MET A 61 -2.60 -8.74 -5.81
C MET A 61 -1.16 -8.84 -6.34
N VAL A 62 -0.25 -7.99 -5.85
CA VAL A 62 1.16 -8.01 -6.28
C VAL A 62 1.84 -9.31 -5.87
N GLY A 63 1.52 -9.85 -4.69
CA GLY A 63 2.00 -11.16 -4.26
C GLY A 63 1.57 -12.29 -5.19
N ILE A 64 0.30 -12.31 -5.62
CA ILE A 64 -0.21 -13.27 -6.62
C ILE A 64 0.56 -13.11 -7.94
N VAL A 65 0.75 -11.87 -8.42
CA VAL A 65 1.54 -11.60 -9.64
C VAL A 65 2.95 -12.17 -9.51
N LEU A 66 3.67 -11.91 -8.42
CA LEU A 66 5.02 -12.43 -8.20
C LEU A 66 5.07 -13.97 -8.14
N VAL A 67 4.10 -14.61 -7.49
CA VAL A 67 3.99 -16.09 -7.47
C VAL A 67 3.76 -16.64 -8.88
N THR A 68 2.89 -16.01 -9.67
CA THR A 68 2.65 -16.44 -11.05
C THR A 68 3.86 -16.25 -11.96
N ILE A 69 4.62 -15.16 -11.78
CA ILE A 69 5.88 -14.94 -12.51
C ILE A 69 6.92 -16.00 -12.12
N ALA A 70 7.10 -16.24 -10.82
CA ALA A 70 8.04 -17.25 -10.32
C ALA A 70 7.70 -18.65 -10.83
N TRP A 71 6.41 -19.02 -10.84
CA TRP A 71 5.95 -20.29 -11.40
C TRP A 71 6.26 -20.42 -12.89
N GLN A 72 6.02 -19.37 -13.68
CA GLN A 72 6.30 -19.39 -15.12
C GLN A 72 7.80 -19.46 -15.42
N LEU A 73 8.63 -18.72 -14.67
CA LEU A 73 10.09 -18.81 -14.76
C LEU A 73 10.61 -20.20 -14.37
N ALA A 74 10.04 -20.82 -13.33
CA ALA A 74 10.42 -22.17 -12.94
C ALA A 74 10.13 -23.18 -14.05
N VAL A 75 8.97 -23.08 -14.72
CA VAL A 75 8.64 -23.96 -15.85
C VAL A 75 9.56 -23.70 -17.05
N TYR A 76 9.89 -22.44 -17.34
CA TYR A 76 10.84 -22.08 -18.40
C TYR A 76 12.24 -22.68 -18.16
N ILE A 77 12.69 -22.77 -16.91
CA ILE A 77 14.02 -23.30 -16.57
C ILE A 77 14.04 -24.84 -16.56
N ASP A 78 12.95 -25.49 -16.14
CA ASP A 78 12.89 -26.94 -15.93
C ASP A 78 12.70 -27.74 -17.22
N ASP A 79 11.78 -27.32 -18.10
CA ASP A 79 11.55 -27.98 -19.40
C ASP A 79 10.88 -27.01 -20.39
N ASP A 80 11.66 -26.61 -21.39
CA ASP A 80 11.24 -25.65 -22.39
C ASP A 80 10.06 -26.14 -23.26
N SER A 81 9.94 -27.46 -23.43
CA SER A 81 8.87 -28.05 -24.26
C SER A 81 7.48 -27.85 -23.66
N HIS A 82 7.37 -27.96 -22.33
CA HIS A 82 6.14 -27.65 -21.60
C HIS A 82 5.82 -26.16 -21.60
N PHE A 83 6.85 -25.31 -21.65
CA PHE A 83 6.66 -23.87 -21.78
C PHE A 83 6.14 -23.50 -23.18
N GLU A 84 6.73 -24.05 -24.24
CA GLU A 84 6.29 -23.90 -25.62
C GLU A 84 4.83 -24.35 -25.81
N ASP A 85 4.44 -25.52 -25.29
CA ASP A 85 3.06 -26.03 -25.39
C ASP A 85 2.03 -25.07 -24.78
N ARG A 86 2.34 -24.49 -23.60
CA ARG A 86 1.45 -23.48 -22.97
C ARG A 86 1.41 -22.18 -23.76
N MET A 87 2.53 -21.78 -24.38
CA MET A 87 2.57 -20.60 -25.25
C MET A 87 1.76 -20.83 -26.55
N LEU A 88 1.73 -22.06 -27.04
CA LEU A 88 0.93 -22.49 -28.20
C LEU A 88 -0.58 -22.53 -27.91
N GLU A 89 -0.99 -22.91 -26.69
CA GLU A 89 -2.40 -22.88 -26.27
C GLU A 89 -2.96 -21.45 -26.15
N VAL A 90 -2.12 -20.47 -25.77
CA VAL A 90 -2.49 -19.05 -25.79
C VAL A 90 -2.30 -18.50 -27.20
N ALA A 91 -3.21 -18.90 -28.09
CA ALA A 91 -3.15 -18.76 -29.56
C ALA A 91 -2.75 -17.38 -30.16
N HIS A 92 -2.72 -16.30 -29.37
CA HIS A 92 -2.31 -14.97 -29.79
C HIS A 92 -0.83 -14.62 -29.55
N LEU A 93 -0.10 -15.40 -28.74
CA LEU A 93 1.30 -15.12 -28.38
C LEU A 93 2.33 -15.98 -29.15
N ARG A 94 1.85 -16.91 -29.98
CA ARG A 94 2.67 -17.87 -30.76
C ARG A 94 3.74 -17.23 -31.66
N SER A 95 3.56 -15.97 -32.07
CA SER A 95 4.53 -15.27 -32.93
C SER A 95 5.66 -14.59 -32.14
N LEU A 96 5.60 -14.55 -30.81
CA LEU A 96 6.64 -13.94 -29.99
C LEU A 96 7.78 -14.94 -29.74
N PRO A 97 9.05 -14.50 -29.86
CA PRO A 97 10.16 -15.33 -29.45
C PRO A 97 10.09 -15.58 -27.93
N GLN A 98 10.30 -16.82 -27.53
CA GLN A 98 10.27 -17.27 -26.14
C GLN A 98 11.17 -16.44 -25.21
N GLU A 99 12.36 -16.07 -25.72
CA GLU A 99 13.31 -15.17 -25.08
C GLU A 99 12.69 -13.82 -24.69
N PHE A 100 11.84 -13.26 -25.57
CA PHE A 100 11.15 -12.00 -25.28
C PHE A 100 10.18 -12.16 -24.11
N PHE A 101 9.50 -13.29 -24.01
CA PHE A 101 8.60 -13.56 -22.89
C PHE A 101 9.36 -13.71 -21.56
N ALA A 102 10.48 -14.43 -21.56
CA ALA A 102 11.33 -14.55 -20.38
C ALA A 102 11.88 -13.19 -19.93
N VAL A 103 12.34 -12.35 -20.87
CA VAL A 103 12.77 -10.97 -20.59
C VAL A 103 11.62 -10.13 -20.02
N LEU A 104 10.42 -10.23 -20.60
CA LEU A 104 9.24 -9.54 -20.10
C LEU A 104 8.91 -9.93 -18.65
N LEU A 105 8.90 -11.23 -18.34
CA LEU A 105 8.72 -11.72 -16.98
C LEU A 105 9.81 -11.21 -16.03
N GLY A 106 11.07 -11.18 -16.48
CA GLY A 106 12.19 -10.62 -15.73
C GLY A 106 12.01 -9.13 -15.40
N VAL A 107 11.61 -8.32 -16.38
CA VAL A 107 11.30 -6.89 -16.19
C VAL A 107 10.12 -6.71 -15.23
N MET A 108 9.07 -7.51 -15.38
CA MET A 108 7.91 -7.48 -14.48
C MET A 108 8.32 -7.85 -13.04
N ALA A 109 9.17 -8.86 -12.84
CA ALA A 109 9.69 -9.21 -11.52
C ALA A 109 10.53 -8.06 -10.93
N PHE A 110 11.42 -7.47 -11.74
CA PHE A 110 12.28 -6.37 -11.32
C PHE A 110 11.48 -5.13 -10.83
N VAL A 111 10.34 -4.85 -11.46
CA VAL A 111 9.46 -3.74 -11.05
C VAL A 111 8.57 -4.13 -9.86
N ASN A 112 7.93 -5.31 -9.90
CA ASN A 112 6.93 -5.68 -8.89
C ASN A 112 7.56 -6.08 -7.54
N LEU A 113 8.75 -6.67 -7.52
CA LEU A 113 9.41 -7.09 -6.29
C LEU A 113 9.68 -5.92 -5.32
N PRO A 114 10.36 -4.82 -5.72
CA PRO A 114 10.57 -3.69 -4.82
C PRO A 114 9.25 -3.01 -4.41
N LEU A 115 8.24 -2.96 -5.30
CA LEU A 115 6.92 -2.44 -4.96
C LEU A 115 6.24 -3.30 -3.89
N PHE A 116 6.31 -4.62 -4.00
CA PHE A 116 5.80 -5.55 -3.00
C PHE A 116 6.50 -5.37 -1.65
N LEU A 117 7.83 -5.23 -1.64
CA LEU A 117 8.59 -5.02 -0.40
C LEU A 117 8.21 -3.70 0.28
N LEU A 118 8.04 -2.62 -0.49
CA LEU A 118 7.60 -1.33 0.02
C LEU A 118 6.18 -1.42 0.60
N ASP A 119 5.27 -2.08 -0.10
CA ASP A 119 3.88 -2.25 0.33
C ASP A 119 3.78 -3.16 1.57
N MET A 120 4.56 -4.24 1.63
CA MET A 120 4.70 -5.08 2.83
C MET A 120 5.21 -4.28 4.03
N GLN A 121 6.21 -3.41 3.84
CA GLN A 121 6.67 -2.54 4.91
C GLN A 121 5.54 -1.63 5.41
N LEU A 122 4.70 -1.10 4.51
CA LEU A 122 3.55 -0.28 4.87
C LEU A 122 2.49 -1.08 5.63
N VAL A 123 2.15 -2.29 5.17
CA VAL A 123 1.22 -3.19 5.87
C VAL A 123 1.72 -3.51 7.27
N LEU A 124 3.00 -3.90 7.40
CA LEU A 124 3.62 -4.23 8.68
C LEU A 124 3.63 -3.03 9.64
N LEU A 125 3.94 -1.83 9.13
CA LEU A 125 3.86 -0.60 9.91
C LEU A 125 2.44 -0.39 10.44
N HIS A 126 1.41 -0.45 9.59
CA HIS A 126 0.04 -0.23 10.02
C HIS A 126 -0.48 -1.34 10.95
N CYS A 127 -0.03 -2.59 10.79
CA CYS A 127 -0.28 -3.67 11.75
C CYS A 127 0.31 -3.33 13.13
N PHE A 128 1.56 -2.86 13.16
CA PHE A 128 2.20 -2.42 14.39
C PHE A 128 1.45 -1.24 15.04
N LEU A 129 1.07 -0.23 14.26
CA LEU A 129 0.32 0.93 14.76
C LEU A 129 -1.04 0.52 15.34
N MET A 130 -1.75 -0.37 14.66
CA MET A 130 -3.02 -0.93 15.16
C MET A 130 -2.83 -1.74 16.44
N TRP A 131 -1.76 -2.53 16.56
CA TRP A 131 -1.45 -3.22 17.83
C TRP A 131 -1.32 -2.19 18.95
N GLN A 132 -0.52 -1.14 18.72
CA GLN A 132 -0.26 -0.10 19.73
C GLN A 132 -1.41 0.89 19.92
N GLN A 133 -2.48 0.81 19.11
CA GLN A 133 -3.63 1.72 19.13
C GLN A 133 -3.26 3.20 18.90
N ILE A 134 -2.16 3.46 18.19
CA ILE A 134 -1.67 4.79 17.83
C ILE A 134 -1.86 5.06 16.33
N THR A 135 -1.96 6.34 15.95
CA THR A 135 -1.98 6.72 14.54
C THR A 135 -0.56 6.95 14.00
N THR A 136 -0.40 6.97 12.68
CA THR A 136 0.86 7.33 12.00
C THR A 136 1.36 8.70 12.44
N PHE A 137 0.44 9.68 12.56
CA PHE A 137 0.76 11.02 13.06
C PHE A 137 1.35 10.97 14.47
N GLU A 138 0.72 10.26 15.40
CA GLU A 138 1.19 10.15 16.78
C GLU A 138 2.56 9.46 16.86
N TYR A 139 2.77 8.39 16.08
CA TYR A 139 4.06 7.72 15.97
C TYR A 139 5.18 8.66 15.50
N ILE A 140 4.93 9.44 14.44
CA ILE A 140 5.92 10.37 13.89
C ILE A 140 6.22 11.51 14.87
N MET A 141 5.20 12.06 15.54
CA MET A 141 5.41 13.11 16.55
C MET A 141 6.22 12.59 17.73
N ALA A 142 5.86 11.44 18.30
CA ALA A 142 6.61 10.84 19.40
C ALA A 142 8.07 10.57 19.02
N LYS A 143 8.33 10.10 17.79
CA LYS A 143 9.69 9.89 17.28
C LYS A 143 10.49 11.20 17.18
N ARG A 144 9.85 12.29 16.77
CA ARG A 144 10.49 13.61 16.70
C ARG A 144 10.82 14.16 18.09
N ASP A 145 9.91 13.98 19.05
CA ASP A 145 10.11 14.44 20.42
C ASP A 145 11.26 13.71 21.10
N MET A 146 11.49 12.43 20.80
CA MET A 146 12.66 11.67 21.29
C MET A 146 14.00 12.10 20.66
N GLN A 147 13.95 12.83 19.54
CA GLN A 147 15.14 13.30 18.81
C GLN A 147 15.47 14.77 19.08
N ALA A 148 14.61 15.47 19.81
CA ALA A 148 14.79 16.86 20.24
C ALA A 148 15.48 16.93 21.60
#